data_AF-H3BNF7-F1
#
_entry.id   AF-H3BNF7-F1
#
_cell.length_a   1.000
_cell.length_b   1.000
_cell.length_c   1.000
_cell.angle_alpha   90.00
_cell.angle_beta   90.00
_cell.angle_gamma   90.00
#
_symmetry.space_group_name_H-M   'P 1'
#
loop_
_entity.id
_entity.type
_entity.pdbx_description
1 polymer ?
#
loop_
_entity_poly.entity_id
_entity_poly.type
_entity_poly.pdbx_seq_one_letter_code
_entity_poly.pdbx_strand_id
1 'polypeptide(L)' 'MDFNGLADPYVKLHLLPGACKANKLKTKTQRNTLNPVWNEDLTYSGITDDDITHKVLRIAVCDEDKLSHNEFIGEIRVPL' A
#
# COMPACT_ATOMS: atom_id res chain seq x y z
N MET A 1 16.30 1.29 -1.85
CA MET A 1 17.04 2.57 -1.92
C MET A 1 17.80 2.65 -3.24
N ASP A 2 17.27 3.42 -4.20
CA ASP A 2 17.85 3.53 -5.54
C ASP A 2 19.23 4.20 -5.55
N PHE A 3 20.00 3.91 -6.61
CA PHE A 3 21.39 4.36 -6.82
C PHE A 3 21.55 5.90 -6.86
N ASN A 4 20.44 6.61 -7.00
CA ASN A 4 20.31 8.07 -7.12
C ASN A 4 20.12 8.75 -5.74
N GLY A 5 19.95 7.98 -4.66
CA GLY A 5 19.53 8.50 -3.35
C GLY A 5 18.07 8.96 -3.30
N LEU A 6 17.28 8.62 -4.33
CA LEU A 6 15.85 8.86 -4.41
C LEU A 6 15.11 7.52 -4.25
N ALA A 7 13.79 7.61 -4.08
CA ALA A 7 12.90 6.47 -3.99
C ALA A 7 11.78 6.65 -5.01
N ASP A 8 11.19 5.54 -5.43
CA ASP A 8 9.97 5.43 -6.20
C ASP A 8 8.83 4.91 -5.29
N PRO A 9 8.37 5.66 -4.27
CA PRO A 9 7.43 5.16 -3.27
C PRO A 9 5.99 4.98 -3.79
N TYR A 10 5.37 3.89 -3.36
CA TYR A 10 3.95 3.59 -3.55
C TYR A 10 3.34 3.01 -2.26
N VAL A 11 2.03 3.18 -2.09
CA VAL A 11 1.28 2.63 -0.95
C VAL A 11 0.49 1.41 -1.41
N LYS A 12 0.54 0.35 -0.61
CA LYS A 12 -0.20 -0.89 -0.79
C LYS A 12 -1.18 -1.05 0.36
N LEU A 13 -2.46 -1.15 0.03
CA LEU A 13 -3.54 -1.44 0.96
C LEU A 13 -3.86 -2.93 0.90
N HIS A 14 -3.97 -3.59 2.05
CA HIS A 14 -4.36 -4.99 2.15
C HIS A 14 -5.34 -5.20 3.30
N LEU A 15 -6.56 -5.65 2.97
CA LEU A 15 -7.55 -6.09 3.95
C LEU A 15 -7.28 -7.52 4.44
N LEU A 16 -7.05 -7.65 5.74
CA LEU A 16 -6.79 -8.89 6.47
C LEU A 16 -7.95 -9.20 7.42
N PRO A 17 -8.30 -10.47 7.72
CA PRO A 17 -7.81 -11.67 7.06
C PRO A 17 -8.40 -11.81 5.65
N GLY A 18 -7.60 -12.33 4.72
CA GLY A 18 -8.02 -12.55 3.33
C GLY A 18 -6.86 -12.45 2.34
N ALA A 19 -6.68 -13.48 1.51
CA ALA A 19 -5.62 -13.52 0.50
C ALA A 19 -6.12 -13.20 -0.93
N CYS A 20 -7.39 -12.83 -1.08
CA CYS A 20 -8.00 -12.53 -2.37
C CYS A 20 -7.33 -11.30 -3.03
N LYS A 21 -7.21 -11.32 -4.37
CA LYS A 21 -6.68 -10.18 -5.12
C LYS A 21 -7.52 -8.91 -4.92
N ALA A 22 -8.84 -9.06 -4.75
CA ALA A 22 -9.75 -7.96 -4.46
C ALA A 22 -9.46 -7.24 -3.12
N ASN A 23 -8.79 -7.91 -2.18
CA ASN A 23 -8.41 -7.32 -0.89
C ASN A 23 -7.13 -6.47 -0.99
N LYS A 24 -6.48 -6.42 -2.16
CA LYS A 24 -5.22 -5.70 -2.36
C LYS A 24 -5.44 -4.54 -3.32
N LEU A 25 -5.25 -3.33 -2.84
CA LEU A 25 -5.20 -2.12 -3.66
C LEU A 25 -3.79 -1.53 -3.59
N LYS A 26 -3.39 -0.78 -4.60
CA LYS A 26 -2.13 -0.05 -4.59
C LYS A 26 -2.32 1.31 -5.23
N THR A 27 -1.56 2.29 -4.74
CA THR A 27 -1.52 3.61 -5.37
C THR A 27 -0.64 3.57 -6.62
N LYS A 28 -0.68 4.66 -7.39
CA LYS A 28 0.40 4.96 -8.33
C LYS A 28 1.74 5.12 -7.61
N THR A 29 2.79 4.69 -8.30
CA THR A 29 4.19 4.93 -7.91
C THR A 29 4.55 6.39 -8.16
N GLN A 30 4.98 7.10 -7.12
CA GLN A 30 5.54 8.44 -7.26
C GLN A 30 7.03 8.30 -7.50
N ARG A 31 7.54 8.84 -8.61
CA ARG A 31 8.93 8.60 -9.01
C ARG A 31 9.89 9.66 -8.47
N ASN A 32 11.11 9.25 -8.12
CA ASN A 32 12.20 10.14 -7.75
C ASN A 32 11.86 11.12 -6.61
N THR A 33 11.17 10.66 -5.56
CA THR A 33 10.77 11.52 -4.44
C THR A 33 10.84 10.80 -3.09
N LEU A 34 11.36 11.50 -2.09
CA LEU A 34 11.32 11.06 -0.68
C LEU A 34 10.10 11.63 0.07
N ASN A 35 9.37 12.56 -0.55
CA ASN A 35 8.17 13.19 -0.01
C ASN A 35 7.01 13.02 -1.00
N PRO A 36 6.52 11.79 -1.19
CA PRO A 36 5.44 11.53 -2.14
C PRO A 36 4.12 12.16 -1.71
N VAL A 37 3.38 12.69 -2.68
CA VAL A 37 2.00 13.14 -2.52
C VAL A 37 1.15 12.35 -3.52
N TRP A 38 0.39 11.36 -3.03
CA TRP A 38 -0.41 10.49 -3.90
C TRP A 38 -1.74 11.12 -4.31
N ASN A 39 -2.44 11.80 -3.38
CA ASN A 39 -3.78 12.36 -3.60
C ASN A 39 -4.72 11.39 -4.35
N GLU A 40 -4.68 10.11 -3.98
CA GLU A 40 -5.41 9.04 -4.66
C GLU A 40 -6.41 8.40 -3.71
N ASP A 41 -7.64 8.23 -4.19
CA ASP A 41 -8.69 7.50 -3.48
C ASP A 41 -8.64 6.02 -3.88
N LEU A 42 -8.67 5.14 -2.87
CA LEU A 42 -8.72 3.69 -3.04
C LEU A 42 -9.90 3.15 -2.25
N THR A 43 -10.94 2.74 -2.98
CA THR A 43 -12.21 2.28 -2.39
C THR A 43 -12.31 0.74 -2.43
N TYR A 44 -12.66 0.14 -1.28
CA TYR A 44 -13.08 -1.27 -1.20
C TYR A 44 -14.61 -1.36 -1.26
N SER A 45 -15.14 -2.11 -2.22
CA SER A 45 -16.58 -2.35 -2.38
C SER A 45 -16.99 -3.70 -1.82
N GLY A 46 -18.20 -3.78 -1.24
CA GLY A 46 -18.75 -5.03 -0.73
C GLY A 46 -18.20 -5.46 0.63
N ILE A 47 -17.81 -4.49 1.47
CA ILE A 47 -17.46 -4.72 2.88
C ILE A 47 -18.76 -4.86 3.68
N THR A 48 -18.87 -5.95 4.44
CA THR A 48 -20.01 -6.22 5.33
C THR A 48 -19.75 -5.71 6.75
N ASP A 49 -20.78 -5.61 7.60
CA ASP A 49 -20.61 -5.22 9.01
C ASP A 49 -19.73 -6.20 9.82
N ASP A 50 -19.80 -7.49 9.47
CA ASP A 50 -18.92 -8.53 10.04
C ASP A 50 -17.45 -8.26 9.68
N ASP A 51 -17.21 -7.87 8.42
CA ASP A 51 -15.89 -7.51 7.94
C ASP A 51 -15.32 -6.30 8.68
N ILE A 52 -16.14 -5.30 9.00
CA ILE A 52 -15.69 -4.13 9.77
C ILE A 52 -15.17 -4.58 11.15
N THR A 53 -15.90 -5.49 11.80
CA THR A 53 -15.55 -5.96 13.16
C THR A 53 -14.31 -6.86 13.18
N HIS A 54 -14.08 -7.62 12.11
CA HIS A 54 -13.05 -8.66 12.08
C HIS A 54 -11.85 -8.35 11.19
N LYS A 55 -11.91 -7.32 10.34
CA LYS A 55 -10.82 -6.99 9.42
C LYS A 55 -9.94 -5.85 9.91
N VAL A 56 -8.72 -5.90 9.40
CA VAL A 56 -7.66 -4.92 9.60
C VAL A 56 -7.17 -4.47 8.23
N LEU A 57 -7.21 -3.17 7.99
CA LEU A 57 -6.58 -2.52 6.86
C LEU A 57 -5.09 -2.35 7.14
N ARG A 58 -4.26 -3.11 6.43
CA ARG A 58 -2.82 -2.92 6.40
C ARG A 58 -2.46 -1.91 5.31
N ILE A 59 -1.79 -0.83 5.69
CA ILE A 59 -1.29 0.21 4.80
C ILE A 59 0.23 0.12 4.81
N ALA A 60 0.84 -0.31 3.71
CA ALA A 60 2.28 -0.48 3.60
C ALA A 60 2.87 0.45 2.54
N VAL A 61 3.92 1.18 2.89
CA VAL A 61 4.71 1.99 1.96
C VAL A 61 5.86 1.12 1.46
N CYS A 62 6.05 1.08 0.15
CA CYS A 62 7.11 0.33 -0.50
C CYS A 62 7.79 1.19 -1.57
N ASP A 63 9.04 0.88 -1.87
CA ASP A 63 9.83 1.43 -2.97
C ASP A 63 9.66 0.53 -4.20
N GLU A 64 9.40 1.09 -5.37
CA GLU A 64 9.35 0.34 -6.63
C GLU A 64 10.67 0.47 -7.41
N ASP A 65 11.64 -0.35 -7.04
CA ASP A 65 12.88 -0.47 -7.81
C ASP A 65 12.62 -1.14 -9.18
N LYS A 66 13.09 -0.53 -10.26
CA LYS A 66 12.96 -1.10 -11.63
C LYS A 66 13.93 -2.24 -11.92
N LEU A 67 15.01 -2.33 -11.16
CA LEU A 67 16.14 -3.25 -11.40
C LEU A 67 16.36 -4.23 -10.24
N SER A 68 15.70 -4.03 -9.11
CA SER A 68 15.89 -4.79 -7.88
C SER A 68 14.54 -5.27 -7.31
N HIS A 69 14.55 -5.88 -6.13
CA HIS A 69 13.31 -6.25 -5.43
C HIS A 69 12.71 -5.02 -4.76
N ASN A 70 11.40 -4.82 -4.92
CA ASN A 70 10.67 -3.74 -4.24
C ASN A 70 10.99 -3.73 -2.73
N GLU A 71 11.52 -2.61 -2.25
CA GLU A 71 11.91 -2.46 -0.86
C GLU A 71 10.71 -2.09 0.02
N PHE A 72 10.55 -2.77 1.15
CA PHE A 72 9.56 -2.39 2.14
C PHE A 72 10.10 -1.23 2.99
N ILE A 73 9.36 -0.13 3.04
CA ILE A 73 9.76 1.07 3.81
C ILE A 73 9.10 1.04 5.20
N GLY A 74 7.80 0.79 5.27
CA GLY A 74 7.06 0.78 6.53
C GLY A 74 5.59 0.39 6.38
N GLU A 75 4.92 0.08 7.49
CA GLU A 75 3.48 -0.19 7.50
C GLU A 75 2.78 0.35 8.73
N ILE A 76 1.48 0.56 8.60
CA ILE A 76 0.54 0.73 9.70
C ILE A 76 -0.66 -0.19 9.50
N ARG A 77 -1.30 -0.57 10.60
CA ARG A 77 -2.48 -1.42 10.61
C ARG A 77 -3.60 -0.69 11.31
N VAL A 78 -4.74 -0.58 10.64
CA VAL A 78 -5.92 0.12 11.12
C VAL A 78 -7.05 -0.91 11.20
N PRO A 79 -7.59 -1.20 12.40
CA PRO A 79 -8.83 -1.98 12.49
C PRO A 79 -9.95 -1.19 11.78
N LEU A 80 -10.82 -1.90 11.05
CA LEU A 80 -11.94 -1.28 10.36
C LEU A 80 -13.04 -0.82 11.33
#